data_AF-A0A8E1RL03-F1
#
_entry.id   AF-A0A8E1RL03-F1
#
_cell.length_a   1.000
_cell.length_b   1.000
_cell.length_c   1.000
_cell.angle_alpha   90.00
_cell.angle_beta   90.00
_cell.angle_gamma   90.00
#
_symmetry.space_group_name_H-M   'P 1'
#
loop_
_entity.id
_entity.type
_entity.pdbx_description
1 polymer ?
#
loop_
_entity_poly.entity_id
_entity_poly.type
_entity_poly.pdbx_seq_one_letter_code
_entity_poly.pdbx_strand_id
1 'polypeptide(L)'
;MNEKMTATVNQLQSELIASDEFTEIQAAFADLKKNVDDYKVFNDFQEAQAKLQQKQMQGAQPTQEEIQNIQAIAGKMRESKLISNLMTKEKALSQLLADINNTVTKPISDLYRS
;
A
#
# COMPACT_ATOMS: atom_id res chain seq x y z
N MET A 1 -1.33 -7.37 -24.97
CA MET A 1 -2.64 -6.72 -24.75
C MET A 1 -3.13 -6.21 -26.10
N ASN A 2 -4.41 -6.37 -26.48
CA ASN A 2 -4.88 -5.83 -27.77
C ASN A 2 -4.92 -4.28 -27.71
N GLU A 3 -4.89 -3.61 -28.86
CA GLU A 3 -4.78 -2.14 -28.92
C GLU A 3 -5.88 -1.42 -28.13
N LYS A 4 -7.12 -1.91 -28.20
CA LYS A 4 -8.26 -1.34 -27.46
C LYS A 4 -8.04 -1.44 -25.94
N MET A 5 -7.62 -2.60 -25.47
CA MET A 5 -7.37 -2.85 -24.06
C MET A 5 -6.18 -2.03 -23.55
N THR A 6 -5.12 -1.87 -24.35
CA THR A 6 -4.00 -0.97 -24.03
C THR A 6 -4.49 0.47 -23.87
N ALA A 7 -5.31 0.97 -24.80
CA ALA A 7 -5.88 2.30 -24.70
C ALA A 7 -6.75 2.47 -23.44
N THR A 8 -7.61 1.49 -23.13
CA THR A 8 -8.45 1.51 -21.93
C THR A 8 -7.61 1.52 -20.65
N VAL A 9 -6.54 0.72 -20.56
CA VAL A 9 -5.67 0.71 -19.37
C VAL A 9 -4.92 2.02 -19.21
N ASN A 10 -4.45 2.63 -20.30
CA ASN A 10 -3.79 3.94 -20.24
C ASN A 10 -4.76 5.05 -19.78
N GLN A 11 -6.02 4.98 -20.22
CA GLN A 11 -7.06 5.89 -19.73
C GLN A 11 -7.31 5.66 -18.23
N LEU A 12 -7.51 4.41 -17.80
CA LEU A 12 -7.69 4.06 -16.39
C LEU A 12 -6.53 4.55 -15.52
N GLN A 13 -5.28 4.42 -15.98
CA GLN A 13 -4.12 4.95 -15.28
C GLN A 13 -4.21 6.47 -15.12
N SER A 14 -4.58 7.18 -16.18
CA SER A 14 -4.68 8.65 -16.16
C SER A 14 -5.78 9.11 -15.19
N GLU A 15 -6.93 8.43 -15.19
CA GLU A 15 -8.04 8.69 -14.26
C GLU A 15 -7.67 8.35 -12.82
N LEU A 16 -6.96 7.25 -12.58
CA LEU A 16 -6.46 6.89 -11.25
C LEU A 16 -5.50 7.93 -10.69
N ILE A 17 -4.56 8.44 -11.51
CA ILE A 17 -3.63 9.49 -11.09
C ILE A 17 -4.37 10.78 -10.75
N ALA A 18 -5.46 11.07 -11.46
CA ALA A 18 -6.29 12.25 -11.21
C ALA A 18 -7.32 12.06 -10.08
N SER A 19 -7.45 10.85 -9.51
CA SER A 19 -8.47 10.55 -8.51
C SER A 19 -8.13 11.17 -7.15
N ASP A 20 -9.17 11.40 -6.36
CA ASP A 20 -9.02 11.93 -5.00
C ASP A 20 -8.17 10.96 -4.15
N GLU A 21 -8.39 9.65 -4.27
CA GLU A 21 -7.65 8.63 -3.50
C GLU A 21 -6.14 8.68 -3.76
N PHE A 22 -5.73 8.89 -5.01
CA PHE A 22 -4.31 8.99 -5.34
C PHE A 22 -3.71 10.34 -4.92
N THR A 23 -4.39 11.45 -5.23
CA THR A 23 -3.91 12.79 -4.90
C THR A 23 -3.82 13.01 -3.38
N GLU A 24 -4.78 12.47 -2.61
CA GLU A 24 -4.75 12.51 -1.14
C GLU A 24 -3.59 11.70 -0.55
N ILE A 25 -3.25 10.55 -1.13
CA ILE A 25 -2.07 9.77 -0.73
C ILE A 25 -0.78 10.57 -0.98
N GLN A 26 -0.69 11.23 -2.13
CA GLN A 26 0.48 12.02 -2.51
C GLN A 26 0.68 13.17 -1.52
N ALA A 27 -0.41 13.86 -1.17
CA ALA A 27 -0.39 14.93 -0.17
C ALA A 27 0.02 14.40 1.22
N ALA A 28 -0.61 13.32 1.70
CA ALA A 28 -0.30 12.73 3.00
C ALA A 28 1.17 12.28 3.10
N PHE A 29 1.70 11.70 2.03
CA PHE A 29 3.11 11.28 1.98
C PHE A 29 4.07 12.47 1.92
N ALA A 30 3.71 13.52 1.18
CA ALA A 30 4.49 14.76 1.14
C ALA A 30 4.53 15.44 2.53
N ASP A 31 3.42 15.42 3.26
CA ASP A 31 3.36 15.96 4.63
C ASP A 31 4.16 15.12 5.62
N LEU A 32 4.09 13.78 5.51
CA LEU A 32 4.94 12.88 6.29
C LEU A 32 6.43 13.20 6.08
N LYS A 33 6.86 13.38 4.82
CA LYS A 33 8.26 13.69 4.48
C LYS A 33 8.77 15.00 5.07
N LYS A 34 7.90 15.97 5.35
CA LYS A 34 8.29 17.24 5.98
C LYS A 34 8.62 17.06 7.47
N ASN A 35 8.14 16.00 8.10
CA ASN A 35 8.47 15.64 9.47
C ASN A 35 9.58 14.57 9.48
N VAL A 36 10.80 14.97 9.83
CA VAL A 36 11.97 14.09 9.79
C VAL A 36 11.82 12.88 10.73
N ASP A 37 11.26 13.07 11.92
CA ASP A 37 11.12 12.02 12.93
C ASP A 37 10.08 10.98 12.50
N ASP A 38 8.89 11.43 12.09
CA ASP A 38 7.83 10.53 11.62
C ASP A 38 8.24 9.84 10.31
N TYR A 39 8.90 10.54 9.40
CA TYR A 39 9.42 9.93 8.17
C TYR A 39 10.48 8.86 8.46
N LYS A 40 11.33 9.08 9.47
CA LYS A 40 12.29 8.06 9.92
C LYS A 40 11.56 6.83 10.45
N VAL A 41 10.55 7.00 11.32
CA VAL A 41 9.76 5.87 11.85
C VAL A 41 9.11 5.07 10.72
N PHE A 42 8.56 5.76 9.71
CA PHE A 42 7.98 5.12 8.53
C PHE A 42 9.02 4.30 7.75
N ASN A 43 10.20 4.87 7.49
CA ASN A 43 11.27 4.16 6.77
C ASN A 43 11.80 2.96 7.56
N ASP A 44 12.01 3.12 8.88
CA ASP A 44 12.42 2.03 9.76
C ASP A 44 11.41 0.86 9.70
N PHE A 45 10.10 1.18 9.64
CA PHE A 45 9.05 0.16 9.49
C PHE A 45 9.12 -0.56 8.14
N GLN A 46 9.25 0.18 7.04
CA GLN A 46 9.35 -0.39 5.68
C GLN A 46 10.54 -1.35 5.57
N GLU A 47 11.70 -0.96 6.12
CA GLU A 47 12.90 -1.79 6.12
C GLU A 47 12.70 -3.06 6.97
N ALA A 48 12.15 -2.91 8.17
CA ALA A 48 11.87 -4.06 9.05
C ALA A 48 10.87 -5.03 8.41
N GLN A 49 9.80 -4.51 7.78
CA GLN A 49 8.81 -5.33 7.08
C GLN A 49 9.42 -6.08 5.90
N ALA A 50 10.24 -5.40 5.07
CA ALA A 50 10.92 -6.02 3.93
C ALA A 50 11.84 -7.17 4.36
N LYS A 51 12.63 -6.96 5.43
CA LYS A 51 13.50 -8.01 6.01
C LYS A 51 12.69 -9.22 6.48
N LEU A 52 11.55 -9.00 7.14
CA LEU A 52 10.67 -10.08 7.60
C LEU A 52 10.07 -10.85 6.43
N GLN A 53 9.57 -10.16 5.39
CA GLN A 53 9.04 -10.81 4.19
C GLN A 53 10.12 -11.65 3.50
N GLN A 54 11.34 -11.11 3.36
CA GLN A 54 12.47 -11.84 2.78
C GLN A 54 12.78 -13.12 3.56
N LYS A 55 12.76 -13.08 4.91
CA LYS A 55 12.96 -14.27 5.73
C LYS A 55 11.86 -15.30 5.55
N GLN A 56 10.60 -14.87 5.53
CA GLN A 56 9.46 -15.75 5.28
C GLN A 56 9.59 -16.45 3.91
N MET A 57 9.99 -15.72 2.87
CA MET A 57 10.26 -16.31 1.54
C MET A 57 11.38 -17.36 1.56
N GLN A 58 12.38 -17.19 2.43
CA GLN A 58 13.48 -18.14 2.61
C GLN A 58 13.11 -19.30 3.56
N GLY A 59 11.90 -19.33 4.11
CA GLY A 59 11.48 -20.31 5.12
C GLY A 59 12.17 -20.11 6.48
N ALA A 60 12.81 -18.97 6.71
CA ALA A 60 13.48 -18.63 7.96
C ALA A 60 12.49 -17.96 8.92
N GLN A 61 12.50 -18.39 10.19
CA GLN A 61 11.74 -17.71 11.23
C GLN A 61 12.46 -16.41 11.65
N PRO A 62 11.71 -15.32 11.89
CA PRO A 62 12.28 -14.11 12.45
C PRO A 62 12.75 -14.34 13.89
N THR A 63 13.82 -13.65 14.29
CA THR A 63 14.35 -13.74 15.66
C THR A 63 13.47 -12.96 16.62
N GLN A 64 13.61 -13.25 17.92
CA GLN A 64 12.87 -12.51 18.94
C GLN A 64 13.23 -11.02 18.97
N GLU A 65 14.48 -10.68 18.69
CA GLU A 65 14.95 -9.29 18.58
C GLU A 65 14.28 -8.56 17.41
N GLU A 66 14.14 -9.23 16.25
CA GLU A 66 13.45 -8.66 15.09
C GLU A 66 11.96 -8.43 15.36
N ILE A 67 11.31 -9.38 16.06
CA ILE A 67 9.92 -9.25 16.49
C ILE A 67 9.76 -8.07 17.46
N GLN A 68 10.65 -7.94 18.44
CA GLN A 68 10.62 -6.82 19.39
C GLN A 68 10.85 -5.48 18.69
N ASN A 69 11.80 -5.42 17.75
CA ASN A 69 12.08 -4.23 16.97
C ASN A 69 10.84 -3.78 16.18
N ILE A 70 10.20 -4.68 15.45
CA ILE A 70 9.01 -4.30 14.66
C ILE A 70 7.82 -3.90 15.55
N GLN A 71 7.67 -4.53 16.72
CA GLN A 71 6.64 -4.14 17.69
C GLN A 71 6.89 -2.73 18.25
N ALA A 72 8.15 -2.38 18.53
CA ALA A 72 8.53 -1.05 18.99
C ALA A 72 8.28 0.02 17.92
N ILE A 73 8.65 -0.26 16.66
CA ILE A 73 8.38 0.63 15.53
C ILE A 73 6.87 0.81 15.34
N ALA A 74 6.09 -0.28 15.38
CA ALA A 74 4.64 -0.22 15.30
C ALA A 74 4.01 0.60 16.44
N GLY A 75 4.61 0.59 17.63
CA GLY A 75 4.27 1.51 18.72
C GLY A 75 4.36 2.97 18.31
N LYS A 76 5.53 3.39 17.83
CA LYS A 76 5.79 4.75 17.36
C LYS A 76 4.88 5.17 16.21
N MET A 77 4.60 4.25 15.28
CA MET A 77 3.67 4.52 14.17
C MET A 77 2.26 4.86 14.67
N ARG A 78 1.76 4.18 15.71
CA ARG A 78 0.43 4.47 16.28
C ARG A 78 0.35 5.84 16.93
N GLU A 79 1.47 6.37 17.42
CA GLU A 79 1.55 7.68 18.04
C GLU A 79 1.58 8.82 17.01
N SER A 80 2.10 8.55 15.80
CA SER A 80 2.14 9.54 14.72
C SER A 80 0.79 9.67 14.02
N LYS A 81 0.23 10.88 14.09
CA LYS A 81 -0.96 11.27 13.31
C LYS A 81 -0.67 11.34 11.81
N LEU A 82 0.56 11.69 11.40
CA LEU A 82 0.94 11.78 9.99
C LEU A 82 0.99 10.38 9.36
N ILE A 83 1.60 9.41 10.05
CA ILE A 83 1.64 8.02 9.61
C ILE A 83 0.22 7.43 9.61
N SER A 84 -0.56 7.64 10.67
CA SER A 84 -1.94 7.16 10.73
C SER A 84 -2.83 7.73 9.62
N ASN A 85 -2.64 9.01 9.27
CA ASN A 85 -3.33 9.64 8.14
C ASN A 85 -2.91 9.00 6.82
N LEU A 86 -1.60 8.84 6.56
CA LEU A 86 -1.09 8.17 5.36
C LEU A 86 -1.68 6.77 5.21
N MET A 87 -1.65 5.94 6.27
CA MET A 87 -2.21 4.58 6.25
C MET A 87 -3.71 4.56 5.94
N THR A 88 -4.45 5.56 6.43
CA THR A 88 -5.90 5.69 6.14
C THR A 88 -6.13 5.98 4.65
N LYS A 89 -5.35 6.89 4.07
CA LYS A 89 -5.42 7.19 2.63
C LYS A 89 -4.97 6.00 1.77
N GLU A 90 -3.92 5.28 2.19
CA GLU A 90 -3.48 4.02 1.57
C GLU A 90 -4.59 2.96 1.54
N LYS A 91 -5.34 2.81 2.63
CA LYS A 91 -6.48 1.88 2.66
C LYS A 91 -7.57 2.27 1.66
N ALA A 92 -7.87 3.56 1.51
CA ALA A 92 -8.86 4.04 0.56
C ALA A 92 -8.45 3.73 -0.88
N LEU A 93 -7.19 4.03 -1.26
CA LEU A 93 -6.67 3.67 -2.58
C LEU A 93 -6.67 2.15 -2.81
N SER A 94 -6.30 1.35 -1.79
CA SER A 94 -6.34 -0.11 -1.88
C SER A 94 -7.76 -0.64 -2.12
N GLN A 95 -8.78 -0.02 -1.52
CA GLN A 95 -10.18 -0.39 -1.72
C GLN A 95 -10.61 -0.09 -3.15
N LEU A 96 -10.31 1.10 -3.66
CA LEU A 96 -10.58 1.49 -5.05
C LEU A 96 -9.96 0.48 -6.03
N LEU A 97 -8.69 0.11 -5.83
CA LEU A 97 -8.01 -0.87 -6.67
C LEU A 97 -8.63 -2.27 -6.58
N ALA A 98 -9.08 -2.68 -5.39
CA ALA A 98 -9.79 -3.94 -5.22
C ALA A 98 -11.12 -3.94 -5.99
N ASP A 99 -11.87 -2.83 -5.96
CA ASP A 99 -13.14 -2.68 -6.67
C ASP A 99 -12.96 -2.67 -8.20
N ILE A 100 -11.90 -2.01 -8.68
CA ILE A 100 -11.48 -2.07 -10.09
C ILE A 100 -11.17 -3.52 -10.49
N ASN A 101 -10.32 -4.21 -9.72
CA ASN A 101 -9.93 -5.58 -10.01
C ASN A 101 -11.15 -6.53 -10.02
N ASN A 102 -12.03 -6.39 -9.03
CA ASN A 102 -13.27 -7.18 -8.95
C ASN A 102 -14.16 -6.93 -10.17
N THR A 103 -14.32 -5.67 -10.57
CA THR A 103 -15.13 -5.30 -11.75
C THR A 103 -14.56 -5.90 -13.03
N VAL A 104 -13.25 -5.79 -13.25
CA VAL A 104 -12.57 -6.29 -14.45
C VAL A 104 -12.57 -7.81 -14.52
N THR A 105 -12.45 -8.50 -13.38
CA THR A 105 -12.36 -9.96 -13.33
C THR A 105 -13.71 -10.67 -13.17
N LYS A 106 -14.78 -9.93 -12.84
CA LYS A 106 -16.13 -10.49 -12.67
C LYS A 106 -16.61 -11.34 -13.85
N PRO A 107 -16.45 -10.94 -15.13
CA PRO A 107 -16.89 -11.77 -16.25
C PRO A 107 -16.21 -13.14 -16.31
N ILE A 108 -14.96 -13.25 -15.84
CA ILE A 108 -14.23 -14.53 -15.75
C ILE A 108 -14.90 -15.41 -14.70
N SER A 109 -15.22 -14.85 -13.53
CA SER A 109 -15.89 -15.57 -12.46
C SER A 109 -17.30 -16.03 -12.87
N ASP A 110 -18.03 -15.19 -13.60
CA ASP A 110 -19.38 -15.51 -14.08
C ASP A 110 -19.36 -16.64 -15.12
N LEU A 111 -18.34 -16.71 -15.98
CA LEU A 111 -18.15 -17.81 -16.95
C LEU A 111 -18.04 -19.19 -16.29
N TYR A 112 -17.43 -19.30 -15.11
CA TYR A 112 -17.30 -20.57 -14.39
C TYR A 112 -18.51 -20.90 -13.49
N ARG A 113 -19.47 -19.97 -13.37
CA ARG A 113 -20.72 -20.15 -12.62
C ARG A 113 -21.92 -20.50 -13.50
N SER A 114 -21.76 -20.40 -14.83
CA SER A 114 -22.71 -20.87 -15.84
C SER A 114 -22.41 -22.31 -16.25
#